data_AF-A0A917IZK0-F1
#
_entry.id   AF-A0A917IZK0-F1
#
_cell.length_a   1.000
_cell.length_b   1.000
_cell.length_c   1.000
_cell.angle_alpha   90.00
_cell.angle_beta   90.00
_cell.angle_gamma   90.00
#
_symmetry.space_group_name_H-M   'P 1'
#
loop_
_entity.id
_entity.type
_entity.pdbx_description
1 polymer ?
#
loop_
_entity_poly.entity_id
_entity_poly.type
_entity_poly.pdbx_seq_one_letter_code
_entity_poly.pdbx_strand_id
1 'polypeptide(L)'
;MTVNNILSAFRTEQQMVQQVFAGWKMNLQQLNTRSEVPFELAYRVAENSDLQFRLFFTSRPLWVTLGQQPVSEPYEVLSAAEMLVRFGIEAIEETIERSVAKVRDKVLGTSIQVINSLKVTETGVFAWLRTERPLSLLHKQVRSAGTGCLWKVVAKPLSFPAYAGAIKLEQQQQQGIVLYILEPVSGREKPAPGEILFW
;
A
#
# COMPACT_ATOMS: atom_id res chain seq x y z
N MET A 1 10.51 34.12 -17.42
CA MET A 1 11.48 33.17 -18.00
C MET A 1 10.78 31.83 -18.13
N THR A 2 10.62 31.36 -19.36
CA THR A 2 9.74 30.26 -19.80
C THR A 2 10.21 28.88 -19.35
N VAL A 3 9.31 28.09 -18.75
CA VAL A 3 9.44 26.63 -18.60
C VAL A 3 8.80 25.99 -19.83
N ASN A 4 9.59 25.83 -20.90
CA ASN A 4 9.09 25.42 -22.22
C ASN A 4 9.48 24.01 -22.66
N ASN A 5 9.86 23.10 -21.76
CA ASN A 5 10.36 21.76 -22.19
C ASN A 5 9.85 20.54 -21.41
N ILE A 6 8.73 20.63 -20.69
CA ILE A 6 8.09 19.46 -20.04
C ILE A 6 6.65 19.25 -20.55
N LEU A 7 6.19 20.09 -21.49
CA LEU A 7 4.87 20.00 -22.13
C LEU A 7 4.85 19.14 -23.42
N SER A 8 5.91 18.35 -23.66
CA SER A 8 5.95 17.38 -24.76
C SER A 8 5.66 15.94 -24.32
N ALA A 9 5.55 15.65 -23.02
CA ALA A 9 5.21 14.32 -22.53
C ALA A 9 3.72 14.21 -22.15
N PHE A 10 3.18 15.07 -21.27
CA PHE A 10 1.75 15.00 -20.89
C PHE A 10 1.19 16.41 -20.64
N ARG A 11 0.07 16.78 -21.28
CA ARG A 11 -0.55 18.11 -21.15
C ARG A 11 -1.82 18.03 -20.30
N THR A 12 -1.79 18.58 -19.08
CA THR A 12 -2.90 18.72 -18.11
C THR A 12 -3.25 17.47 -17.29
N GLU A 13 -3.63 17.64 -16.01
CA GLU A 13 -4.04 16.58 -15.07
C GLU A 13 -5.18 15.71 -15.63
N GLN A 14 -6.04 16.29 -16.48
CA GLN A 14 -7.05 15.56 -17.26
C GLN A 14 -6.44 14.52 -18.22
N GLN A 15 -5.24 14.76 -18.77
CA GLN A 15 -4.53 13.80 -19.63
C GLN A 15 -3.76 12.72 -18.87
N MET A 16 -3.30 13.01 -17.65
CA MET A 16 -2.68 11.99 -16.77
C MET A 16 -3.71 10.93 -16.38
N VAL A 17 -4.91 11.37 -16.01
CA VAL A 17 -6.08 10.49 -15.82
C VAL A 17 -6.53 9.89 -17.14
N GLN A 18 -6.57 10.61 -18.26
CA GLN A 18 -6.97 9.96 -19.53
C GLN A 18 -6.00 8.90 -20.03
N GLN A 19 -4.68 8.98 -19.77
CA GLN A 19 -3.74 7.97 -20.26
C GLN A 19 -3.60 6.75 -19.35
N VAL A 20 -3.68 6.93 -18.02
CA VAL A 20 -3.81 5.79 -17.10
C VAL A 20 -5.15 5.06 -17.32
N PHE A 21 -6.18 5.77 -17.82
CA PHE A 21 -7.54 5.25 -18.01
C PHE A 21 -7.97 5.08 -19.50
N ALA A 22 -7.08 5.23 -20.49
CA ALA A 22 -7.41 5.19 -21.93
C ALA A 22 -7.93 3.82 -22.42
N GLY A 23 -7.84 2.77 -21.60
CA GLY A 23 -8.42 1.46 -21.91
C GLY A 23 -9.91 1.30 -21.58
N TRP A 24 -10.55 2.27 -20.91
CA TRP A 24 -11.83 2.03 -20.24
C TRP A 24 -12.98 2.82 -20.87
N LYS A 25 -13.98 2.12 -21.44
CA LYS A 25 -15.25 2.69 -21.91
C LYS A 25 -16.09 3.21 -20.73
N MET A 26 -15.73 4.34 -20.13
CA MET A 26 -16.57 5.05 -19.15
C MET A 26 -16.83 6.50 -19.54
N ASN A 27 -18.01 6.99 -19.15
CA ASN A 27 -18.57 8.26 -19.60
C ASN A 27 -17.86 9.46 -18.95
N LEU A 28 -17.25 10.30 -19.80
CA LEU A 28 -16.45 11.49 -19.47
C LEU A 28 -17.19 12.53 -18.60
N GLN A 29 -18.53 12.55 -18.62
CA GLN A 29 -19.30 13.55 -17.85
C GLN A 29 -19.24 13.34 -16.33
N GLN A 30 -18.94 12.13 -15.84
CA GLN A 30 -18.86 11.86 -14.39
C GLN A 30 -17.52 12.24 -13.75
N LEU A 31 -16.47 12.43 -14.57
CA LEU A 31 -15.11 12.77 -14.13
C LEU A 31 -14.94 14.27 -13.84
N ASN A 32 -15.67 15.15 -14.54
CA ASN A 32 -15.48 16.61 -14.43
C ASN A 32 -16.02 17.25 -13.14
N THR A 33 -16.60 16.48 -12.22
CA THR A 33 -17.24 16.99 -11.00
C THR A 33 -16.60 16.50 -9.69
N ARG A 34 -15.48 15.77 -9.72
CA ARG A 34 -14.81 15.31 -8.50
C ARG A 34 -13.35 15.76 -8.48
N SER A 35 -13.05 16.70 -7.59
CA SER A 35 -11.70 17.21 -7.30
C SER A 35 -10.82 16.20 -6.54
N GLU A 36 -11.33 15.02 -6.20
CA GLU A 36 -10.58 13.97 -5.50
C GLU A 36 -10.97 12.59 -6.04
N VAL A 37 -9.98 11.78 -6.44
CA VAL A 37 -10.19 10.38 -6.82
C VAL A 37 -10.43 9.56 -5.55
N PRO A 38 -11.53 8.80 -5.43
CA PRO A 38 -11.77 7.95 -4.25
C PRO A 38 -10.65 6.93 -4.04
N PHE A 39 -10.24 6.72 -2.80
CA PHE A 39 -9.17 5.79 -2.46
C PHE A 39 -9.41 4.38 -2.99
N GLU A 40 -10.65 3.87 -2.92
CA GLU A 40 -10.99 2.54 -3.40
C GLU A 40 -10.76 2.39 -4.91
N LEU A 41 -10.97 3.47 -5.67
CA LEU A 41 -10.72 3.47 -7.11
C LEU A 41 -9.21 3.49 -7.39
N ALA A 42 -8.47 4.37 -6.70
CA ALA A 42 -7.01 4.45 -6.82
C ALA A 42 -6.34 3.12 -6.43
N TYR A 43 -6.80 2.48 -5.36
CA TYR A 43 -6.29 1.19 -4.90
C TYR A 43 -6.53 0.08 -5.93
N ARG A 44 -7.72 -0.01 -6.53
CA ARG A 44 -8.00 -1.01 -7.58
C ARG A 44 -7.10 -0.83 -8.80
N VAL A 45 -6.84 0.40 -9.20
CA VAL A 45 -5.91 0.68 -10.31
C VAL A 45 -4.49 0.27 -9.92
N ALA A 46 -4.05 0.64 -8.72
CA ALA A 46 -2.72 0.31 -8.21
C ALA A 46 -2.51 -1.20 -8.02
N GLU A 47 -3.55 -1.95 -7.63
CA GLU A 47 -3.52 -3.41 -7.48
C GLU A 47 -3.35 -4.13 -8.82
N ASN A 48 -3.88 -3.56 -9.91
CA ASN A 48 -3.76 -4.12 -11.27
C ASN A 48 -2.55 -3.57 -12.05
N SER A 49 -1.72 -2.74 -11.41
CA SER A 49 -0.54 -2.17 -12.04
C SER A 49 0.67 -3.09 -11.88
N ASP A 50 1.42 -3.27 -12.97
CA ASP A 50 2.71 -3.98 -12.95
C ASP A 50 3.87 -3.11 -12.41
N LEU A 51 3.59 -1.87 -11.99
CA LEU A 51 4.61 -0.98 -11.44
C LEU A 51 5.15 -1.53 -10.11
N GLN A 52 6.47 -1.60 -10.05
CA GLN A 52 7.21 -2.02 -8.86
C GLN A 52 8.20 -0.94 -8.46
N PHE A 53 8.33 -0.77 -7.15
CA PHE A 53 9.17 0.24 -6.52
C PHE A 53 10.14 -0.45 -5.56
N ARG A 54 11.28 0.17 -5.29
CA ARG A 54 12.26 -0.30 -4.32
C ARG A 54 12.31 0.66 -3.15
N LEU A 55 11.96 0.18 -1.97
CA LEU A 55 12.04 0.93 -0.73
C LEU A 55 13.34 0.58 0.00
N PHE A 56 14.20 1.58 0.14
CA PHE A 56 15.37 1.53 1.01
C PHE A 56 14.96 1.97 2.42
N PHE A 57 14.95 1.01 3.34
CA PHE A 57 14.32 1.19 4.66
C PHE A 57 15.30 1.24 5.84
N THR A 58 16.59 0.96 5.60
CA THR A 58 17.62 0.98 6.64
C THR A 58 18.13 2.39 6.94
N SER A 59 18.15 3.28 5.96
CA SER A 59 18.55 4.68 6.11
C SER A 59 17.36 5.60 6.41
N ARG A 60 17.63 6.72 7.11
CA ARG A 60 16.67 7.81 7.30
C ARG A 60 17.21 9.08 6.64
N PRO A 61 16.40 9.79 5.83
CA PRO A 61 15.02 9.49 5.48
C PRO A 61 14.88 8.23 4.60
N LEU A 62 13.67 7.68 4.51
CA LEU A 62 13.41 6.54 3.62
C LEU A 62 13.40 7.01 2.16
N TRP A 63 13.84 6.14 1.26
CA TRP A 63 13.88 6.43 -0.16
C TRP A 63 13.16 5.35 -0.96
N VAL A 64 12.41 5.78 -1.96
CA VAL A 64 11.78 4.89 -2.94
C VAL A 64 12.34 5.17 -4.33
N THR A 65 12.59 4.14 -5.12
CA THR A 65 13.04 4.28 -6.52
C THR A 65 12.27 3.35 -7.48
N LEU A 66 12.27 3.69 -8.78
CA LEU A 66 11.68 2.87 -9.86
C LEU A 66 12.67 1.92 -10.55
N GLY A 67 13.95 1.92 -10.17
CA GLY A 67 15.00 1.22 -10.90
C GLY A 67 16.21 0.81 -10.06
N GLN A 68 17.16 0.13 -10.72
CA GLN A 68 18.42 -0.30 -10.13
C GLN A 68 19.30 0.91 -9.83
N GLN A 69 19.18 1.49 -8.63
CA GLN A 69 20.34 2.14 -8.06
C GLN A 69 21.36 1.05 -7.68
N PRO A 70 22.65 1.19 -8.05
CA PRO A 70 23.70 0.23 -7.70
C PRO A 70 24.13 0.45 -6.26
N VAL A 71 23.18 0.33 -5.33
CA VAL A 71 23.42 0.53 -3.90
C VAL A 71 23.31 -0.84 -3.26
N SER A 72 24.36 -1.23 -2.53
CA SER A 72 24.43 -2.50 -1.78
C SER A 72 23.52 -2.52 -0.54
N GLU A 73 22.55 -1.62 -0.45
CA GLU A 73 21.65 -1.47 0.68
C GLU A 73 20.45 -2.43 0.50
N PRO A 74 19.98 -3.10 1.58
CA PRO A 74 18.78 -3.92 1.49
C PRO A 74 17.57 -3.07 1.11
N TYR A 75 16.72 -3.62 0.23
CA TYR A 75 15.50 -2.96 -0.23
C TYR A 75 14.31 -3.90 -0.27
N GLU A 76 13.12 -3.38 0.03
CA GLU A 76 11.85 -4.07 -0.17
C GLU A 76 11.28 -3.71 -1.55
N VAL A 77 10.80 -4.71 -2.31
CA VAL A 77 10.02 -4.45 -3.52
C VAL A 77 8.57 -4.18 -3.15
N LEU A 78 8.05 -3.01 -3.51
CA LEU A 78 6.67 -2.58 -3.29
C LEU A 78 5.88 -2.61 -4.60
N SER A 79 4.65 -3.09 -4.54
CA SER A 79 3.67 -2.83 -5.60
C SER A 79 3.18 -1.39 -5.54
N ALA A 80 2.54 -0.91 -6.63
CA ALA A 80 1.86 0.38 -6.60
C ALA A 80 0.78 0.45 -5.49
N ALA A 81 0.07 -0.66 -5.21
CA ALA A 81 -0.92 -0.70 -4.13
C ALA A 81 -0.29 -0.53 -2.74
N GLU A 82 0.86 -1.16 -2.49
CA GLU A 82 1.61 -0.99 -1.23
C GLU A 82 2.16 0.43 -1.10
N MET A 83 2.66 1.01 -2.19
CA MET A 83 3.09 2.41 -2.24
C MET A 83 1.94 3.35 -1.87
N LEU A 84 0.78 3.18 -2.50
CA LEU A 84 -0.40 4.01 -2.26
C LEU A 84 -0.84 3.93 -0.81
N VAL A 85 -0.95 2.72 -0.25
CA VAL A 85 -1.37 2.52 1.15
C VAL A 85 -0.38 3.13 2.14
N ARG A 86 0.92 3.01 1.88
CA ARG A 86 1.96 3.38 2.84
C ARG A 86 2.33 4.86 2.77
N PHE A 87 2.41 5.41 1.56
CA PHE A 87 3.03 6.71 1.30
C PHE A 87 2.14 7.68 0.50
N GLY A 88 0.99 7.23 0.00
CA GLY A 88 0.07 8.06 -0.78
C GLY A 88 0.40 8.10 -2.27
N ILE A 89 -0.45 8.81 -3.03
CA ILE A 89 -0.32 8.94 -4.48
C ILE A 89 0.85 9.86 -4.86
N GLU A 90 1.12 10.85 -4.03
CA GLU A 90 2.18 11.85 -4.24
C GLU A 90 3.56 11.19 -4.29
N ALA A 91 3.78 10.14 -3.48
CA ALA A 91 5.02 9.38 -3.49
C ALA A 91 5.19 8.58 -4.78
N ILE A 92 4.09 8.08 -5.36
CA ILE A 92 4.11 7.36 -6.64
C ILE A 92 4.45 8.34 -7.76
N GLU A 93 3.77 9.49 -7.80
CA GLU A 93 4.01 10.56 -8.77
C GLU A 93 5.45 11.06 -8.72
N GLU A 94 5.94 11.43 -7.53
CA GLU A 94 7.31 11.91 -7.35
C GLU A 94 8.34 10.86 -7.81
N THR A 95 8.12 9.58 -7.50
CA THR A 95 9.05 8.53 -7.93
C THR A 95 9.01 8.34 -9.44
N ILE A 96 7.84 8.41 -10.08
CA ILE A 96 7.70 8.34 -11.55
C ILE A 96 8.41 9.51 -12.23
N GLU A 97 8.21 10.72 -11.73
CA GLU A 97 8.79 11.92 -12.33
C GLU A 97 10.30 12.02 -12.14
N ARG A 98 10.80 11.65 -10.95
CA ARG A 98 12.19 11.91 -10.53
C ARG A 98 13.03 10.65 -10.44
N SER A 99 12.45 9.48 -10.69
CA SER A 99 13.04 8.14 -10.47
C SER A 99 13.36 7.81 -9.00
N VAL A 100 13.21 8.78 -8.10
CA VAL A 100 13.46 8.68 -6.66
C VAL A 100 12.54 9.62 -5.90
N ALA A 101 11.98 9.16 -4.79
CA ALA A 101 11.19 9.97 -3.87
C ALA A 101 11.67 9.77 -2.43
N LYS A 102 11.66 10.86 -1.66
CA LYS A 102 11.93 10.82 -0.23
C LYS A 102 10.62 10.60 0.51
N VAL A 103 10.45 9.44 1.12
CA VAL A 103 9.19 9.09 1.79
C VAL A 103 9.34 9.10 3.31
N ARG A 104 8.19 9.23 3.99
CA ARG A 104 8.09 9.06 5.44
C ARG A 104 6.94 8.14 5.72
N ASP A 105 7.15 7.23 6.66
CA ASP A 105 6.06 6.42 7.15
C ASP A 105 5.01 7.28 7.86
N LYS A 106 3.74 6.88 7.73
CA LYS A 106 2.66 7.39 8.56
C LYS A 106 2.93 7.08 10.03
N VAL A 107 2.76 8.09 10.88
CA VAL A 107 2.78 7.95 12.34
C VAL A 107 1.47 7.30 12.78
N LEU A 108 1.54 6.14 13.43
CA LEU A 108 0.40 5.32 13.86
C LEU A 108 0.11 5.43 15.36
N GLY A 109 1.10 5.77 16.20
CA GLY A 109 0.98 5.69 17.65
C GLY A 109 0.63 4.27 18.11
N THR A 110 -0.56 4.11 18.71
CA THR A 110 -1.10 2.81 19.14
C THR A 110 -1.98 2.13 18.09
N SER A 111 -2.19 2.79 16.95
CA SER A 111 -3.04 2.28 15.87
C SER A 111 -2.31 1.22 15.04
N ILE A 112 -3.09 0.40 14.34
CA ILE A 112 -2.61 -0.61 13.41
C ILE A 112 -3.05 -0.20 12.01
N GLN A 113 -2.13 -0.19 11.05
CA GLN A 113 -2.47 0.04 9.64
C GLN A 113 -2.53 -1.29 8.89
N VAL A 114 -3.59 -1.49 8.12
CA VAL A 114 -3.73 -2.65 7.23
C VAL A 114 -3.01 -2.35 5.92
N ILE A 115 -1.89 -3.02 5.67
CA ILE A 115 -1.12 -2.87 4.43
C ILE A 115 -1.85 -3.56 3.28
N ASN A 116 -2.24 -4.82 3.50
CA ASN A 116 -3.02 -5.60 2.55
C ASN A 116 -3.80 -6.70 3.30
N SER A 117 -4.80 -7.28 2.63
CA SER A 117 -5.53 -8.45 3.12
C SER A 117 -5.98 -9.37 2.00
N LEU A 118 -5.86 -10.68 2.21
CA LEU A 118 -6.23 -11.72 1.26
C LEU A 118 -7.06 -12.80 1.95
N LYS A 119 -8.16 -13.21 1.33
CA LYS A 119 -8.90 -14.40 1.75
C LYS A 119 -8.33 -15.61 1.02
N VAL A 120 -7.90 -16.61 1.78
CA VAL A 120 -7.48 -17.92 1.25
C VAL A 120 -8.54 -18.92 1.68
N THR A 121 -9.19 -19.55 0.69
CA THR A 121 -10.43 -20.34 0.82
C THR A 121 -10.39 -21.39 1.94
N GLU A 122 -9.21 -21.92 2.28
CA GLU A 122 -9.05 -23.00 3.28
C GLU A 122 -8.30 -22.58 4.55
N THR A 123 -7.63 -21.44 4.54
CA THR A 123 -6.74 -21.02 5.66
C THR A 123 -7.27 -19.81 6.41
N GLY A 124 -8.22 -19.07 5.82
CA GLY A 124 -8.83 -17.90 6.42
C GLY A 124 -8.32 -16.58 5.82
N VAL A 125 -8.44 -15.50 6.59
CA VAL A 125 -8.06 -14.16 6.13
C VAL A 125 -6.65 -13.85 6.58
N PHE A 126 -5.76 -13.65 5.63
CA PHE A 126 -4.43 -13.12 5.87
C PHE A 126 -4.47 -11.60 5.84
N ALA A 127 -3.81 -10.96 6.80
CA ALA A 127 -3.65 -9.52 6.83
C ALA A 127 -2.20 -9.13 7.18
N TRP A 128 -1.63 -8.25 6.37
CA TRP A 128 -0.36 -7.59 6.67
C TRP A 128 -0.65 -6.37 7.52
N LEU A 129 -0.31 -6.45 8.80
CA LEU A 129 -0.61 -5.42 9.78
C LEU A 129 0.67 -4.69 10.18
N ARG A 130 0.68 -3.37 9.99
CA ARG A 130 1.77 -2.50 10.40
C ARG A 130 1.48 -1.88 11.76
N THR A 131 2.47 -1.93 12.63
CA THR A 131 2.48 -1.25 13.93
C THR A 131 3.75 -0.42 14.06
N GLU A 132 3.70 0.68 14.81
CA GLU A 132 4.91 1.48 15.09
C GLU A 132 5.87 0.78 16.05
N ARG A 133 5.33 0.05 17.02
CA ARG A 133 6.11 -0.66 18.03
C ARG A 133 5.96 -2.15 17.82
N PRO A 134 7.05 -2.93 17.94
CA PRO A 134 6.98 -4.38 17.82
C PRO A 134 6.07 -4.93 18.93
N LEU A 135 4.85 -5.29 18.54
CA LEU A 135 3.83 -5.80 19.41
C LEU A 135 3.21 -7.03 18.77
N SER A 136 3.15 -8.14 19.52
CA SER A 136 2.37 -9.28 19.08
C SER A 136 0.88 -8.97 19.23
N LEU A 137 0.16 -9.05 18.13
CA LEU A 137 -1.30 -8.97 18.12
C LEU A 137 -1.96 -10.33 18.33
N LEU A 138 -1.17 -11.40 18.49
CA LEU A 138 -1.67 -12.76 18.63
C LEU A 138 -2.68 -12.88 19.79
N HIS A 139 -3.81 -13.53 19.51
CA HIS A 139 -4.96 -13.71 20.40
C HIS A 139 -5.73 -12.45 20.79
N LYS A 140 -5.35 -11.28 20.25
CA LYS A 140 -6.08 -10.03 20.46
C LYS A 140 -7.25 -9.92 19.49
N GLN A 141 -8.20 -9.06 19.83
CA GLN A 141 -9.22 -8.60 18.90
C GLN A 141 -8.81 -7.24 18.35
N VAL A 142 -9.00 -7.04 17.04
CA VAL A 142 -8.74 -5.79 16.36
C VAL A 142 -10.03 -5.26 15.76
N ARG A 143 -10.32 -3.97 15.98
CA ARG A 143 -11.54 -3.30 15.55
C ARG A 143 -11.22 -2.19 14.56
N SER A 144 -12.02 -2.09 13.50
CA SER A 144 -11.99 -0.97 12.56
C SER A 144 -12.36 0.35 13.22
N ALA A 145 -11.54 1.38 12.97
CA ALA A 145 -11.81 2.76 13.36
C ALA A 145 -13.08 3.34 12.71
N GLY A 146 -13.34 2.99 11.45
CA GLY A 146 -14.40 3.61 10.65
C GLY A 146 -15.69 2.82 10.63
N THR A 147 -15.61 1.48 10.58
CA THR A 147 -16.79 0.62 10.39
C THR A 147 -17.22 -0.10 11.66
N GLY A 148 -16.38 -0.14 12.70
CA GLY A 148 -16.63 -0.92 13.91
C GLY A 148 -16.54 -2.44 13.72
N CYS A 149 -16.22 -2.93 12.52
CA CYS A 149 -16.00 -4.36 12.26
C CYS A 149 -14.87 -4.91 13.13
N LEU A 150 -14.98 -6.19 13.49
CA LEU A 150 -14.15 -6.81 14.51
C LEU A 150 -13.57 -8.13 13.99
N TRP A 151 -12.27 -8.32 14.22
CA TRP A 151 -11.55 -9.53 13.87
C TRP A 151 -10.74 -10.04 15.05
N LYS A 152 -10.62 -11.36 15.17
CA LYS A 152 -9.73 -12.01 16.14
C LYS A 152 -8.45 -12.43 15.44
N VAL A 153 -7.30 -12.08 16.02
CA VAL A 153 -5.99 -12.49 15.54
C VAL A 153 -5.69 -13.89 16.08
N VAL A 154 -5.70 -14.90 15.23
CA VAL A 154 -5.63 -16.30 15.68
C VAL A 154 -4.25 -16.92 15.56
N ALA A 155 -3.47 -16.51 14.55
CA ALA A 155 -2.15 -17.08 14.31
C ALA A 155 -1.22 -16.10 13.60
N LYS A 156 0.08 -16.37 13.71
CA LYS A 156 1.10 -15.92 12.76
C LYS A 156 1.41 -17.11 11.87
N PRO A 157 1.27 -17.01 10.54
CA PRO A 157 1.63 -18.12 9.67
C PRO A 157 3.13 -18.39 9.75
N LEU A 158 3.50 -19.67 9.94
CA LEU A 158 4.89 -20.13 9.98
C LEU A 158 5.51 -20.16 8.56
N SER A 159 4.66 -20.35 7.56
CA SER A 159 5.00 -20.32 6.13
C SER A 159 3.79 -19.80 5.36
N PHE A 160 4.03 -19.02 4.32
CA PHE A 160 3.00 -18.53 3.41
C PHE A 160 2.97 -19.40 2.14
N PRO A 161 1.85 -19.53 1.41
CA PRO A 161 1.90 -20.02 0.03
C PRO A 161 2.90 -19.20 -0.79
N ALA A 162 3.52 -19.81 -1.79
CA ALA A 162 4.73 -19.35 -2.52
C ALA A 162 4.68 -17.95 -3.20
N TYR A 163 3.66 -17.13 -2.96
CA TYR A 163 3.43 -15.81 -3.57
C TYR A 163 4.29 -14.68 -3.00
N ALA A 164 4.73 -14.77 -1.73
CA ALA A 164 5.61 -13.78 -1.12
C ALA A 164 6.95 -14.44 -0.78
N GLY A 165 8.04 -13.96 -1.39
CA GLY A 165 9.38 -14.48 -1.10
C GLY A 165 9.76 -14.24 0.36
N ALA A 166 10.42 -15.21 0.99
CA ALA A 166 10.85 -15.15 2.40
C ALA A 166 11.58 -13.83 2.74
N ILE A 167 12.40 -13.36 1.81
CA ILE A 167 13.15 -12.09 1.90
C ILE A 167 12.20 -10.89 2.12
N LYS A 168 11.08 -10.81 1.39
CA LYS A 168 10.13 -9.70 1.53
C LYS A 168 9.48 -9.71 2.91
N LEU A 169 9.14 -10.88 3.44
CA LEU A 169 8.55 -10.99 4.77
C LEU A 169 9.53 -10.54 5.87
N GLU A 170 10.81 -10.93 5.76
CA GLU A 170 11.84 -10.47 6.69
C GLU A 170 12.02 -8.95 6.64
N GLN A 171 12.07 -8.37 5.44
CA GLN A 171 12.16 -6.92 5.24
C GLN A 171 10.95 -6.18 5.81
N GLN A 172 9.74 -6.72 5.60
CA GLN A 172 8.51 -6.17 6.16
C GLN A 172 8.49 -6.23 7.69
N GLN A 173 8.96 -7.33 8.29
CA GLN A 173 9.07 -7.46 9.75
C GLN A 173 10.00 -6.42 10.36
N GLN A 174 11.13 -6.11 9.71
CA GLN A 174 12.05 -5.06 10.15
C GLN A 174 11.41 -3.66 10.14
N GLN A 175 10.31 -3.49 9.40
CA GLN A 175 9.54 -2.26 9.30
C GLN A 175 8.25 -2.29 10.16
N GLY A 176 8.11 -3.28 11.04
CA GLY A 176 6.95 -3.44 11.91
C GLY A 176 5.69 -3.95 11.19
N ILE A 177 5.83 -4.48 9.98
CA ILE A 177 4.75 -5.10 9.19
C ILE A 177 4.81 -6.61 9.44
N VAL A 178 3.75 -7.15 10.04
CA VAL A 178 3.67 -8.57 10.37
C VAL A 178 2.41 -9.17 9.76
N LEU A 179 2.58 -10.35 9.16
CA LEU A 179 1.48 -11.12 8.63
C LEU A 179 0.76 -11.89 9.74
N TYR A 180 -0.56 -11.78 9.76
CA TYR A 180 -1.43 -12.49 10.69
C TYR A 180 -2.57 -13.21 9.96
N ILE A 181 -3.08 -14.27 10.58
CA ILE A 181 -4.35 -14.88 10.23
C ILE A 181 -5.43 -14.29 11.15
N LEU A 182 -6.49 -13.80 10.53
CA LEU A 182 -7.64 -13.17 11.16
C LEU A 182 -8.90 -14.03 10.95
N GLU A 183 -9.73 -14.07 11.98
CA GLU A 183 -11.09 -14.61 11.91
C GLU A 183 -12.08 -13.46 12.10
N PRO A 184 -13.09 -13.31 11.22
CA PRO A 184 -14.14 -12.31 11.40
C PRO A 184 -14.98 -12.66 12.62
N VAL A 185 -15.15 -11.69 13.52
CA VAL A 185 -16.05 -11.80 14.68
C VAL A 185 -17.38 -11.11 14.38
N SER A 186 -17.33 -9.93 13.75
CA SER A 186 -18.52 -9.21 13.31
C SER A 186 -18.25 -8.32 12.10
N GLY A 187 -19.28 -8.13 11.27
CA GLY A 187 -19.23 -7.29 10.08
C GLY A 187 -18.63 -8.02 8.88
N ARG A 188 -17.58 -7.43 8.29
CA ARG A 188 -16.98 -7.89 7.02
C ARG A 188 -15.95 -8.99 7.23
N GLU A 189 -15.80 -9.85 6.23
CA GLU A 189 -14.87 -10.98 6.30
C GLU A 189 -13.41 -10.56 6.51
N LYS A 190 -12.92 -9.57 5.74
CA LYS A 190 -11.54 -9.08 5.81
C LYS A 190 -11.47 -7.57 6.00
N PRO A 191 -10.43 -7.05 6.70
CA PRO A 191 -10.17 -5.61 6.73
C PRO A 191 -9.73 -5.11 5.34
N ALA A 192 -9.90 -3.83 5.07
CA ALA A 192 -9.53 -3.24 3.79
C ALA A 192 -8.09 -2.72 3.84
N PRO A 193 -7.35 -2.79 2.73
CA PRO A 193 -6.09 -2.07 2.60
C PRO A 193 -6.25 -0.59 2.95
N GLY A 194 -5.30 -0.01 3.67
CA GLY A 194 -5.35 1.37 4.18
C GLY A 194 -6.20 1.57 5.43
N GLU A 195 -7.01 0.59 5.85
CA GLU A 195 -7.85 0.71 7.04
C GLU A 195 -7.03 0.80 8.33
N ILE A 196 -7.50 1.62 9.27
CA ILE A 196 -6.91 1.77 10.59
C ILE A 196 -7.70 0.93 11.60
N LEU A 197 -6.97 0.12 12.38
CA LEU A 197 -7.51 -0.73 13.43
C LEU A 197 -6.95 -0.36 14.81
N PHE A 198 -7.71 -0.74 15.84
CA PHE A 198 -7.35 -0.62 17.26
C PHE A 198 -7.55 -1.96 17.96
N TRP A 199 -6.85 -2.20 19.08
CA TRP A 199 -6.94 -3.43 19.87
C TRP A 199 -7.07 -3.13 21.36
#